data_AF-A0A971YHB4-F1
#
_entry.id   AF-A0A971YHB4-F1
#
_cell.length_a   1.000
_cell.length_b   1.000
_cell.length_c   1.000
_cell.angle_alpha   90.00
_cell.angle_beta   90.00
_cell.angle_gamma   90.00
#
_symmetry.space_group_name_H-M   'P 1'
#
loop_
_entity.id
_entity.type
_entity.pdbx_description
1 polymer ?
#
loop_
_entity_poly.entity_id
_entity_poly.type
_entity_poly.pdbx_seq_one_letter_code
_entity_poly.pdbx_strand_id
1 'polypeptide(L)'
;MENYNIYQDIAERTDGDIYIGVVGPVRTGKSTFIKKFMDLLVIPNIENTYRKERARDELPQSAAGKTIMTTEPKFVPNEAVEVVLGDNATFKVRLIDCVGYIVNSALGHIENNAPRMVTTPWFEEQIPFAQAAEIGTRKVITEHSTIGLLVTTDGSITDIPRNDYVDAEARVVKELKEINKPFIILLNSTRPYDQEVQQLKDELENKYSVPVIPVNCAQLKIDDINTIMEKILFEFPLKEIGINLPRWFDVLDSNHWLRTNMLDAIRDSLKSVSKIREVKTAATTLNEYDFIEKIYFEKINLGEGKVLIDIATPESLFYKILGETSGFDIDGEDKLITLMKELSAIKKEYDKIAFALHQVREKGYGIVSPSIDELTLEEPEIVKQGNRFGVRLRASAPSIHMIRADIETEVSPIVGTEKQSEELVHYLLKEFEVDPRKIWESNIFGKSLHELVNEGLHNKLYRMPEDAQEKLRETLQKIINEGSGGLICIIL
;
A
#
# COMPACT_ATOMS: atom_id res chain seq x y z
N MET A 1 -10.21 -28.28 10.69
CA MET A 1 -9.75 -29.29 9.72
C MET A 1 -8.70 -28.61 8.87
N GLU A 2 -7.44 -29.00 9.05
CA GLU A 2 -6.27 -28.44 8.38
C GLU A 2 -6.31 -28.81 6.88
N ASN A 3 -6.72 -27.86 6.03
CA ASN A 3 -6.46 -27.95 4.61
C ASN A 3 -4.95 -27.77 4.41
N TYR A 4 -4.22 -28.88 4.33
CA TYR A 4 -2.83 -28.92 3.89
C TYR A 4 -2.70 -28.12 2.58
N ASN A 5 -2.08 -26.96 2.65
CA ASN A 5 -2.02 -26.00 1.55
C ASN A 5 -0.89 -26.42 0.59
N ILE A 6 -1.12 -27.50 -0.17
CA ILE A 6 -0.16 -28.10 -1.14
C ILE A 6 0.45 -27.04 -2.07
N TYR A 7 -0.30 -25.98 -2.39
CA TYR A 7 0.17 -24.86 -3.18
C TYR A 7 1.24 -24.00 -2.49
N GLN A 8 1.11 -23.77 -1.18
CA GLN A 8 2.06 -23.00 -0.38
C GLN A 8 3.42 -23.72 -0.34
N ASP A 9 3.39 -25.02 -0.10
CA ASP A 9 4.57 -25.89 -0.15
C ASP A 9 5.23 -25.89 -1.54
N ILE A 10 4.46 -25.95 -2.63
CA ILE A 10 5.04 -25.96 -3.97
C ILE A 10 5.63 -24.59 -4.31
N ALA A 11 4.93 -23.49 -4.09
CA ALA A 11 5.44 -22.14 -4.38
C ALA A 11 6.68 -21.77 -3.54
N GLU A 12 6.74 -22.22 -2.28
CA GLU A 12 7.94 -22.07 -1.42
C GLU A 12 9.10 -22.97 -1.90
N ARG A 13 8.80 -24.17 -2.42
CA ARG A 13 9.81 -25.08 -2.99
C ARG A 13 10.28 -24.68 -4.39
N THR A 14 9.50 -23.89 -5.14
CA THR A 14 9.85 -23.45 -6.50
C THR A 14 10.49 -22.07 -6.55
N ASP A 15 10.70 -21.39 -5.42
CA ASP A 15 11.38 -20.07 -5.34
C ASP A 15 10.81 -19.02 -6.32
N GLY A 16 9.48 -19.06 -6.54
CA GLY A 16 8.78 -18.21 -7.49
C GLY A 16 8.74 -18.70 -8.95
N ASP A 17 9.28 -19.89 -9.26
CA ASP A 17 9.19 -20.51 -10.59
C ASP A 17 7.76 -21.03 -10.87
N ILE A 18 7.28 -20.76 -12.08
CA ILE A 18 6.01 -21.23 -12.62
C ILE A 18 6.23 -22.54 -13.38
N TYR A 19 5.80 -23.64 -12.77
CA TYR A 19 5.78 -24.95 -13.40
C TYR A 19 4.41 -25.22 -14.03
N ILE A 20 4.36 -25.35 -15.35
CA ILE A 20 3.13 -25.60 -16.10
C ILE A 20 3.05 -27.09 -16.43
N GLY A 21 2.13 -27.80 -15.79
CA GLY A 21 1.85 -29.21 -16.10
C GLY A 21 0.95 -29.31 -17.32
N VAL A 22 1.48 -29.76 -18.45
CA VAL A 22 0.70 -29.93 -19.69
C VAL A 22 0.05 -31.30 -19.72
N VAL A 23 -1.27 -31.31 -19.59
CA VAL A 23 -2.06 -32.50 -19.29
C VAL A 23 -3.22 -32.64 -20.26
N GLY A 24 -3.84 -33.82 -20.29
CA GLY A 24 -4.99 -34.09 -21.15
C GLY A 24 -4.86 -35.38 -21.93
N PRO A 25 -5.89 -35.71 -22.72
CA PRO A 25 -5.93 -36.98 -23.43
C PRO A 25 -4.75 -37.17 -24.39
N VAL A 26 -4.38 -38.42 -24.67
CA VAL A 26 -3.37 -38.73 -25.69
C VAL A 26 -3.82 -38.21 -27.06
N ARG A 27 -2.88 -37.86 -27.93
CA ARG A 27 -3.17 -37.42 -29.31
C ARG A 27 -3.94 -36.09 -29.45
N THR A 28 -4.01 -35.26 -28.41
CA THR A 28 -4.63 -33.90 -28.49
C THR A 28 -3.68 -32.80 -28.94
N GLY A 29 -2.39 -33.09 -29.14
CA GLY A 29 -1.38 -32.11 -29.58
C GLY A 29 -0.52 -31.51 -28.45
N LYS A 30 -0.49 -32.12 -27.26
CA LYS A 30 0.36 -31.70 -26.12
C LYS A 30 1.82 -31.44 -26.49
N SER A 31 2.52 -32.43 -27.05
CA SER A 31 3.94 -32.28 -27.40
C SER A 31 4.18 -31.25 -28.51
N THR A 32 3.21 -31.07 -29.42
CA THR A 32 3.26 -30.02 -30.45
C THR A 32 3.15 -28.63 -29.82
N PHE A 33 2.24 -28.45 -28.86
CA PHE A 33 2.13 -27.22 -28.08
C PHE A 33 3.43 -26.93 -27.34
N ILE A 34 3.97 -27.90 -26.58
CA ILE A 34 5.21 -27.73 -25.79
C ILE A 34 6.36 -27.30 -26.68
N LYS A 35 6.53 -27.96 -27.84
CA LYS A 35 7.57 -27.60 -28.81
C LYS A 35 7.45 -26.15 -29.27
N LYS A 36 6.25 -25.73 -29.69
CA LYS A 36 5.99 -24.36 -30.17
C LYS A 36 6.16 -23.33 -29.06
N PHE A 37 5.69 -23.62 -27.86
CA PHE A 37 5.85 -22.76 -26.70
C PHE A 37 7.33 -22.52 -26.40
N MET A 38 8.12 -23.60 -26.38
CA MET A 38 9.57 -23.52 -26.17
C MET A 38 10.26 -22.72 -27.27
N ASP A 39 9.97 -23.01 -28.54
CA ASP A 39 10.61 -22.35 -29.69
C ASP A 39 10.33 -20.84 -29.76
N LEU A 40 9.11 -20.43 -29.41
CA LEU A 40 8.63 -19.05 -29.59
C LEU A 40 8.84 -18.18 -28.34
N LEU A 41 8.67 -18.72 -27.14
CA LEU A 41 8.71 -17.94 -25.90
C LEU A 41 9.96 -18.21 -25.07
N VAL A 42 10.34 -19.47 -24.85
CA VAL A 42 11.38 -19.82 -23.87
C VAL A 42 12.78 -19.69 -24.45
N ILE A 43 13.04 -20.36 -25.57
CA ILE A 43 14.34 -20.42 -26.24
C ILE A 43 14.89 -19.04 -26.64
N PRO A 44 14.08 -18.08 -27.13
CA PRO A 44 14.55 -16.73 -27.43
C PRO A 44 15.08 -15.97 -26.22
N ASN A 45 14.52 -16.20 -25.02
CA ASN A 45 14.90 -15.53 -23.77
C ASN A 45 16.14 -16.16 -23.09
N ILE A 46 16.71 -17.23 -23.64
CA ILE A 46 17.96 -17.82 -23.14
C ILE A 46 19.16 -17.11 -23.79
N GLU A 47 19.89 -16.32 -23.01
CA GLU A 47 21.10 -15.62 -23.46
C GLU A 47 22.27 -16.57 -23.77
N ASN A 48 22.47 -17.60 -22.94
CA ASN A 48 23.58 -18.53 -23.08
C ASN A 48 23.36 -19.54 -24.22
N THR A 49 24.24 -19.52 -25.23
CA THR A 49 24.15 -20.36 -26.43
C THR A 49 24.17 -21.86 -26.14
N TYR A 50 25.00 -22.33 -25.20
CA TYR A 50 25.05 -23.75 -24.81
C TYR A 50 23.80 -24.21 -24.05
N ARG A 51 23.18 -23.33 -23.27
CA ARG A 51 21.88 -23.63 -22.63
C ARG A 51 20.76 -23.67 -23.67
N LYS A 52 20.82 -22.78 -24.66
CA LYS A 52 19.86 -22.71 -25.75
C LYS A 52 19.86 -23.96 -26.63
N GLU A 53 21.04 -24.49 -26.95
CA GLU A 53 21.17 -25.76 -27.68
C GLU A 53 20.66 -26.94 -26.86
N ARG A 54 21.03 -27.05 -25.58
CA ARG A 54 20.49 -28.10 -24.68
C ARG A 54 18.97 -28.06 -24.58
N ALA A 55 18.38 -26.87 -24.42
CA ALA A 55 16.93 -26.73 -24.37
C ALA A 55 16.22 -27.17 -25.66
N ARG A 56 16.88 -27.05 -26.82
CA ARG A 56 16.38 -27.58 -28.11
C ARG A 56 16.45 -29.10 -28.18
N ASP A 57 17.54 -29.69 -27.71
CA ASP A 57 17.72 -31.15 -27.67
C ASP A 57 16.76 -31.81 -26.67
N GLU A 58 16.32 -31.06 -25.65
CA GLU A 58 15.38 -31.51 -24.64
C GLU A 58 13.92 -31.54 -25.12
N LEU A 59 13.59 -30.96 -26.28
CA LEU A 59 12.21 -30.89 -26.79
C LEU A 59 11.62 -32.27 -27.10
N PRO A 60 10.32 -32.48 -26.85
CA PRO A 60 9.67 -33.75 -27.17
C PRO A 60 9.59 -33.96 -28.69
N GLN A 61 9.83 -35.20 -29.13
CA GLN A 61 9.66 -35.57 -30.53
C GLN A 61 8.17 -35.60 -30.89
N SER A 62 7.75 -34.68 -31.76
CA SER A 62 6.38 -34.62 -32.29
C SER A 62 6.27 -35.49 -33.55
N ALA A 63 5.50 -36.58 -33.50
CA ALA A 63 5.23 -37.45 -34.65
C ALA A 63 3.73 -37.51 -35.01
N ALA A 64 3.42 -37.44 -36.31
CA ALA A 64 2.08 -37.64 -36.84
C ALA A 64 1.76 -39.15 -36.94
N GLY A 65 0.64 -39.61 -36.36
CA GLY A 65 0.21 -41.03 -36.41
C GLY A 65 -0.46 -41.52 -35.11
N LYS A 66 -1.22 -42.62 -35.13
CA LYS A 66 -2.07 -43.05 -33.97
C LYS A 66 -1.31 -43.60 -32.75
N THR A 67 0.00 -43.79 -32.83
CA THR A 67 0.83 -44.42 -31.80
C THR A 67 1.25 -43.45 -30.68
N ILE A 68 1.16 -43.90 -29.42
CA ILE A 68 1.62 -43.16 -28.23
C ILE A 68 3.15 -43.28 -28.10
N MET A 69 3.85 -42.14 -28.10
CA MET A 69 5.33 -42.07 -28.05
C MET A 69 5.87 -41.67 -26.67
N THR A 70 5.19 -40.76 -25.96
CA THR A 70 5.58 -40.34 -24.61
C THR A 70 5.30 -41.49 -23.65
N THR A 71 6.32 -41.97 -22.95
CA THR A 71 6.18 -43.05 -21.96
C THR A 71 6.41 -42.59 -20.53
N GLU A 72 7.08 -41.45 -20.33
CA GLU A 72 7.41 -40.89 -19.02
C GLU A 72 7.26 -39.36 -19.00
N PRO A 73 6.91 -38.76 -17.84
CA PRO A 73 6.87 -37.32 -17.70
C PRO A 73 8.25 -36.68 -17.86
N LYS A 74 8.35 -35.58 -18.61
CA LYS A 74 9.62 -34.87 -18.83
C LYS A 74 9.49 -33.39 -18.53
N PHE A 75 10.45 -32.86 -17.75
CA PHE A 75 10.58 -31.43 -17.53
C PHE A 75 11.35 -30.78 -18.68
N VAL A 76 10.80 -29.70 -19.24
CA VAL A 76 11.37 -29.02 -20.41
C VAL A 76 11.21 -27.50 -20.23
N PRO A 77 12.30 -26.72 -20.13
CA PRO A 77 13.70 -27.15 -20.04
C PRO A 77 14.07 -27.72 -18.65
N ASN A 78 15.27 -28.25 -18.50
CA ASN A 78 15.79 -28.76 -17.22
C ASN A 78 15.90 -27.71 -16.09
N GLU A 79 16.04 -26.44 -16.43
CA GLU A 79 16.03 -25.33 -15.46
C GLU A 79 14.98 -24.30 -15.89
N ALA A 80 14.34 -23.63 -14.92
CA ALA A 80 13.36 -22.59 -15.25
C ALA A 80 14.05 -21.40 -15.93
N VAL A 81 13.37 -20.81 -16.90
CA VAL A 81 13.88 -19.67 -17.67
C VAL A 81 13.02 -18.45 -17.39
N GLU A 82 13.66 -17.32 -17.10
CA GLU A 82 12.99 -16.05 -16.91
C GLU A 82 12.44 -15.51 -18.25
N VAL A 83 11.18 -15.10 -18.24
CA VAL A 83 10.46 -14.56 -19.38
C VAL A 83 9.76 -13.27 -18.94
N VAL A 84 9.79 -12.27 -19.82
CA VAL A 84 9.06 -11.01 -19.66
C VAL A 84 7.84 -11.03 -20.57
N LEU A 85 6.66 -10.76 -20.03
CA LEU A 85 5.40 -10.66 -20.76
C LEU A 85 4.86 -9.23 -20.68
N GLY A 86 4.74 -8.56 -21.84
CA GLY A 86 4.37 -7.14 -21.89
C GLY A 86 5.41 -6.25 -21.21
N ASP A 87 4.97 -5.10 -20.68
CA ASP A 87 5.89 -4.10 -20.11
C ASP A 87 6.22 -4.35 -18.63
N ASN A 88 5.35 -5.02 -17.86
CA ASN A 88 5.42 -5.00 -16.37
C ASN A 88 5.35 -6.39 -15.68
N ALA A 89 5.34 -7.51 -16.42
CA ALA A 89 5.23 -8.84 -15.83
C ALA A 89 6.47 -9.73 -16.11
N THR A 90 7.12 -10.18 -15.05
CA THR A 90 8.30 -11.06 -15.09
C THR A 90 8.01 -12.35 -14.35
N PHE A 91 8.35 -13.51 -14.93
CA PHE A 91 8.23 -14.81 -14.27
C PHE A 91 9.22 -15.82 -14.83
N LYS A 92 9.54 -16.86 -14.06
CA LYS A 92 10.34 -17.99 -14.54
C LYS A 92 9.40 -19.14 -14.91
N VAL A 93 9.62 -19.79 -16.05
CA VAL A 93 8.72 -20.84 -16.55
C VAL A 93 9.44 -22.15 -16.82
N ARG A 94 8.74 -23.25 -16.53
CA ARG A 94 9.14 -24.62 -16.88
C ARG A 94 7.91 -25.45 -17.24
N LEU A 95 7.98 -26.23 -18.31
CA LEU A 95 6.88 -27.10 -18.73
C LEU A 95 7.13 -28.53 -18.25
N ILE A 96 6.03 -29.27 -18.05
CA ILE A 96 6.08 -30.71 -17.78
C ILE A 96 5.20 -31.42 -18.79
N ASP A 97 5.81 -32.23 -19.66
CA ASP A 97 5.09 -33.06 -20.63
C ASP A 97 4.57 -34.32 -19.93
N CYS A 98 3.24 -34.45 -19.76
CA CYS A 98 2.64 -35.63 -19.18
C CYS A 98 2.23 -36.66 -20.27
N VAL A 99 2.38 -37.95 -19.94
CA VAL A 99 2.11 -39.12 -20.80
C VAL A 99 0.68 -39.10 -21.40
N GLY A 100 -0.26 -38.47 -20.70
CA GLY A 100 -1.62 -38.19 -21.17
C GLY A 100 -2.60 -39.33 -20.90
N TYR A 101 -3.88 -38.99 -20.77
CA TYR A 101 -4.94 -39.96 -20.45
C TYR A 101 -5.32 -40.74 -21.71
N ILE A 102 -5.41 -42.06 -21.59
CA ILE A 102 -5.69 -42.93 -22.72
C ILE A 102 -7.14 -42.77 -23.17
N VAL A 103 -7.34 -42.70 -24.48
CA VAL A 103 -8.64 -42.80 -25.14
C VAL A 103 -8.75 -44.13 -25.87
N ASN A 104 -9.94 -44.73 -25.88
CA ASN A 104 -10.17 -46.10 -26.36
C ASN A 104 -9.66 -46.34 -27.80
N SER A 105 -9.72 -45.31 -28.65
CA SER A 105 -9.34 -45.37 -30.07
C SER A 105 -7.85 -45.09 -30.37
N ALA A 106 -7.01 -44.84 -29.35
CA ALA A 106 -5.58 -44.61 -29.54
C ALA A 106 -4.78 -45.92 -29.64
N LEU A 107 -3.82 -46.03 -30.57
CA LEU A 107 -3.00 -47.24 -30.74
C LEU A 107 -1.74 -47.20 -29.84
N GLY A 108 -1.30 -48.36 -29.36
CA GLY A 108 -0.05 -48.52 -28.60
C GLY A 108 -0.17 -48.77 -27.09
N HIS A 109 -1.39 -48.89 -26.55
CA HIS A 109 -1.66 -49.31 -25.17
C HIS A 109 -2.01 -50.81 -25.04
N ILE A 110 -2.27 -51.49 -26.16
CA ILE A 110 -2.48 -52.93 -26.28
C ILE A 110 -1.40 -53.48 -27.22
N GLU A 111 -0.69 -54.51 -26.75
CA GLU A 111 0.33 -55.24 -27.51
C GLU A 111 -0.02 -56.73 -27.43
N ASN A 112 -0.13 -57.42 -28.57
CA ASN A 112 -0.49 -58.85 -28.64
C ASN A 112 -1.79 -59.24 -27.91
N ASN A 113 -2.88 -58.45 -28.05
CA ASN A 113 -4.16 -58.65 -27.33
C ASN A 113 -4.08 -58.58 -25.80
N ALA A 114 -2.96 -58.12 -25.23
CA ALA A 114 -2.80 -57.85 -23.80
C ALA A 114 -2.45 -56.37 -23.57
N PRO A 115 -2.75 -55.80 -22.38
CA PRO A 115 -2.28 -54.47 -22.03
C PRO A 115 -0.76 -54.42 -22.12
N ARG A 116 -0.22 -53.39 -22.78
CA ARG A 116 1.23 -53.17 -22.83
C ARG A 116 1.74 -52.94 -21.41
N MET A 117 2.68 -53.75 -20.94
CA MET A 117 3.25 -53.65 -19.60
C MET A 117 4.50 -52.76 -19.63
N VAL A 118 4.67 -51.90 -18.63
CA VAL A 118 5.85 -51.03 -18.51
C VAL A 118 6.41 -51.07 -17.10
N THR A 119 7.73 -50.95 -17.00
CA THR A 119 8.41 -50.68 -15.73
C THR A 119 8.32 -49.18 -15.45
N THR A 120 8.02 -48.81 -14.21
CA THR A 120 7.98 -47.39 -13.81
C THR A 120 8.87 -47.17 -12.59
N PRO A 121 9.39 -45.97 -12.36
CA PRO A 121 10.16 -45.67 -11.14
C PRO A 121 9.29 -45.70 -9.86
N TRP A 122 7.98 -45.89 -9.98
CA TRP A 122 7.01 -45.81 -8.88
C TRP A 122 6.62 -47.18 -8.31
N PHE A 123 6.89 -48.26 -9.05
CA PHE A 123 6.52 -49.63 -8.69
C PHE A 123 7.64 -50.60 -9.08
N GLU A 124 7.96 -51.55 -8.20
CA GLU A 124 8.94 -52.60 -8.49
C GLU A 124 8.42 -53.63 -9.51
N GLU A 125 7.10 -53.83 -9.56
CA GLU A 125 6.43 -54.71 -10.51
C GLU A 125 6.01 -53.96 -11.79
N GLN A 126 6.05 -54.67 -12.93
CA GLN A 126 5.52 -54.11 -14.18
C GLN A 126 4.01 -53.91 -14.06
N ILE A 127 3.54 -52.72 -14.44
CA ILE A 127 2.13 -52.37 -14.44
C ILE A 127 1.64 -52.04 -15.86
N PRO A 128 0.32 -52.12 -16.13
CA PRO A 128 -0.23 -51.73 -17.41
C PRO A 128 0.11 -50.27 -17.75
N PHE A 129 0.47 -50.01 -19.01
CA PHE A 129 0.84 -48.69 -19.52
C PHE A 129 -0.23 -47.62 -19.21
N ALA A 130 -1.51 -47.99 -19.30
CA ALA A 130 -2.62 -47.11 -18.94
C ALA A 130 -2.56 -46.63 -17.49
N GLN A 131 -2.29 -47.55 -16.57
CA GLN A 131 -2.20 -47.29 -15.14
C GLN A 131 -0.93 -46.50 -14.81
N ALA A 132 0.18 -46.83 -15.45
CA ALA A 132 1.44 -46.09 -15.32
C ALA A 132 1.30 -44.62 -15.76
N ALA A 133 0.70 -44.39 -16.92
CA ALA A 133 0.46 -43.06 -17.47
C ALA A 133 -0.43 -42.22 -16.54
N GLU A 134 -1.47 -42.83 -15.98
CA GLU A 134 -2.41 -42.17 -15.07
C GLU A 134 -1.74 -41.80 -13.73
N ILE A 135 -1.06 -42.76 -13.08
CA ILE A 135 -0.39 -42.51 -11.79
C ILE A 135 0.73 -41.48 -11.95
N GLY A 136 1.53 -41.60 -13.02
CA GLY A 136 2.61 -40.65 -13.30
C GLY A 136 2.09 -39.24 -13.56
N THR A 137 1.03 -39.11 -14.37
CA THR A 137 0.41 -37.81 -14.66
C THR A 137 -0.16 -37.19 -13.37
N ARG A 138 -0.89 -37.96 -12.55
CA ARG A 138 -1.47 -37.46 -11.30
C ARG A 138 -0.40 -37.00 -10.30
N LYS A 139 0.66 -37.77 -10.09
CA LYS A 139 1.76 -37.38 -9.18
C LYS A 139 2.45 -36.11 -9.65
N VAL A 140 2.80 -36.02 -10.93
CA VAL A 140 3.48 -34.85 -11.49
C VAL A 140 2.65 -33.58 -11.38
N ILE A 141 1.35 -33.67 -11.67
CA ILE A 141 0.46 -32.52 -11.51
C ILE A 141 0.37 -32.12 -10.03
N THR A 142 0.19 -33.09 -9.15
CA THR A 142 -0.02 -32.82 -7.72
C THR A 142 1.24 -32.24 -7.07
N GLU A 143 2.40 -32.86 -7.30
CA GLU A 143 3.63 -32.62 -6.54
C GLU A 143 4.61 -31.65 -7.22
N HIS A 144 4.53 -31.48 -8.55
CA HIS A 144 5.57 -30.81 -9.33
C HIS A 144 5.07 -29.71 -10.28
N SER A 145 3.76 -29.53 -10.47
CA SER A 145 3.23 -28.39 -11.23
C SER A 145 2.76 -27.27 -10.29
N THR A 146 2.77 -26.03 -10.75
CA THR A 146 2.11 -24.89 -10.06
C THR A 146 0.71 -24.66 -10.64
N ILE A 147 0.56 -24.85 -11.95
CA ILE A 147 -0.68 -24.67 -12.71
C ILE A 147 -0.85 -25.78 -13.74
N GLY A 148 -2.09 -26.20 -13.98
CA GLY A 148 -2.43 -27.16 -15.02
C GLY A 148 -2.76 -26.50 -16.36
N LEU A 149 -2.30 -27.09 -17.46
CA LEU A 149 -2.69 -26.72 -18.81
C LEU A 149 -3.32 -27.92 -19.50
N LEU A 150 -4.66 -27.97 -19.54
CA LEU A 150 -5.39 -29.06 -20.14
C LEU A 150 -5.52 -28.87 -21.65
N VAL A 151 -4.87 -29.73 -22.44
CA VAL A 151 -4.98 -29.72 -23.90
C VAL A 151 -5.99 -30.77 -24.34
N THR A 152 -7.11 -30.30 -24.90
CA THR A 152 -8.18 -31.10 -25.51
C THR A 152 -8.29 -30.78 -27.01
N THR A 153 -9.21 -31.44 -27.73
CA THR A 153 -9.41 -31.21 -29.17
C THR A 153 -10.89 -31.29 -29.53
N ASP A 154 -11.26 -30.59 -30.61
CA ASP A 154 -12.54 -30.69 -31.31
C ASP A 154 -12.64 -31.95 -32.20
N GLY A 155 -11.59 -32.77 -32.25
CA GLY A 155 -11.50 -33.98 -33.08
C GLY A 155 -10.96 -33.72 -34.49
N SER A 156 -10.60 -32.47 -34.84
CA SER A 156 -10.05 -32.14 -36.16
C SER A 156 -8.55 -32.46 -36.32
N ILE A 157 -7.85 -32.72 -35.20
CA ILE A 157 -6.39 -32.87 -35.16
C ILE A 157 -5.91 -34.28 -35.53
N THR A 158 -6.74 -35.29 -35.28
CA THR A 158 -6.43 -36.70 -35.59
C THR A 158 -7.68 -37.41 -36.09
N ASP A 159 -7.56 -38.64 -36.59
CA ASP A 159 -8.72 -39.46 -37.02
C ASP A 159 -9.55 -40.02 -35.85
N ILE A 160 -9.46 -39.41 -34.65
CA ILE A 160 -10.21 -39.81 -33.46
C ILE A 160 -11.35 -38.81 -33.27
N PRO A 161 -12.62 -39.26 -33.21
CA PRO A 161 -13.76 -38.36 -33.07
C PRO A 161 -13.77 -37.66 -31.71
N ARG A 162 -14.35 -36.46 -31.64
CA ARG A 162 -14.48 -35.66 -30.40
C ARG A 162 -15.03 -36.46 -29.22
N ASN A 163 -16.05 -37.28 -29.46
CA ASN A 163 -16.74 -38.02 -28.41
C ASN A 163 -15.81 -38.92 -27.59
N ASP A 164 -14.75 -39.46 -28.22
CA ASP A 164 -13.78 -40.32 -27.53
C ASP A 164 -12.89 -39.55 -26.54
N TYR A 165 -12.84 -38.22 -26.65
CA TYR A 165 -12.08 -37.35 -25.77
C TYR A 165 -12.88 -36.81 -24.59
N VAL A 166 -14.22 -36.82 -24.65
CA VAL A 166 -15.09 -36.15 -23.68
C VAL A 166 -14.95 -36.75 -22.27
N ASP A 167 -14.93 -38.08 -22.17
CA ASP A 167 -14.81 -38.77 -20.87
C ASP A 167 -13.44 -38.54 -20.23
N ALA A 168 -12.38 -38.64 -21.03
CA ALA A 168 -11.02 -38.40 -20.57
C ALA A 168 -10.84 -36.94 -20.13
N GLU A 169 -11.33 -35.97 -20.90
CA GLU A 169 -11.32 -34.55 -20.55
C GLU A 169 -12.06 -34.27 -19.24
N ALA A 170 -13.31 -34.76 -19.10
CA ALA A 170 -14.11 -34.56 -17.90
C ALA A 170 -13.43 -35.13 -16.65
N ARG A 171 -12.74 -36.27 -16.80
CA ARG A 171 -11.95 -36.88 -15.74
C ARG A 171 -10.75 -36.01 -15.35
N VAL A 172 -9.97 -35.50 -16.31
CA VAL A 172 -8.82 -34.61 -15.99
C VAL A 172 -9.29 -33.34 -15.29
N VAL A 173 -10.39 -32.73 -15.77
CA VAL A 173 -11.00 -31.55 -15.13
C VAL A 173 -11.39 -31.84 -13.69
N LYS A 174 -12.04 -32.99 -13.44
CA LYS A 174 -12.43 -33.40 -12.10
C LYS A 174 -11.22 -33.56 -11.19
N GLU A 175 -10.18 -34.24 -11.65
CA GLU A 175 -8.94 -34.44 -10.88
C GLU A 175 -8.26 -33.11 -10.56
N LEU A 176 -8.15 -32.19 -11.53
CA LEU A 176 -7.56 -30.86 -11.32
C LEU A 176 -8.36 -30.02 -10.29
N LYS A 177 -9.69 -30.12 -10.31
CA LYS A 177 -10.55 -29.47 -9.31
C LYS A 177 -10.44 -30.11 -7.92
N GLU A 178 -10.38 -31.43 -7.82
CA GLU A 178 -10.24 -32.16 -6.55
C GLU A 178 -8.94 -31.82 -5.82
N ILE A 179 -7.84 -31.64 -6.57
CA ILE A 179 -6.55 -31.23 -6.01
C ILE A 179 -6.44 -29.71 -5.81
N ASN A 180 -7.49 -28.94 -6.11
CA ASN A 180 -7.55 -27.48 -6.06
C ASN A 180 -6.41 -26.81 -6.85
N LYS A 181 -6.02 -27.37 -8.01
CA LYS A 181 -5.02 -26.75 -8.89
C LYS A 181 -5.72 -25.68 -9.73
N PRO A 182 -5.17 -24.47 -9.87
CA PRO A 182 -5.59 -23.61 -10.97
C PRO A 182 -5.25 -24.28 -12.30
N PHE A 183 -6.09 -24.12 -13.31
CA PHE A 183 -5.84 -24.61 -14.67
C PHE A 183 -6.64 -23.83 -15.71
N ILE A 184 -6.19 -23.92 -16.97
CA ILE A 184 -6.96 -23.47 -18.14
C ILE A 184 -7.06 -24.60 -19.18
N ILE A 185 -7.96 -24.45 -20.15
CA ILE A 185 -8.17 -25.42 -21.22
C ILE A 185 -7.74 -24.85 -22.57
N LEU A 186 -6.86 -25.56 -23.28
CA LEU A 186 -6.58 -25.32 -24.70
C LEU A 186 -7.41 -26.28 -25.55
N LEU A 187 -8.29 -25.71 -26.36
CA LEU A 187 -9.08 -26.45 -27.35
C LEU A 187 -8.31 -26.44 -28.67
N ASN A 188 -7.55 -27.51 -28.93
CA ASN A 188 -6.75 -27.63 -30.13
C ASN A 188 -7.62 -28.00 -31.33
N SER A 189 -7.63 -27.13 -32.34
CA SER A 189 -8.39 -27.27 -33.58
C SER A 189 -7.55 -26.84 -34.78
N THR A 190 -7.79 -27.47 -35.94
CA THR A 190 -7.24 -26.99 -37.21
C THR A 190 -7.84 -25.65 -37.64
N ARG A 191 -9.05 -25.32 -37.17
CA ARG A 191 -9.82 -24.12 -37.51
C ARG A 191 -10.41 -23.47 -36.25
N PRO A 192 -9.57 -22.87 -35.39
CA PRO A 192 -10.00 -22.37 -34.09
C PRO A 192 -11.06 -21.26 -34.14
N TYR A 193 -11.20 -20.58 -35.27
CA TYR A 193 -12.16 -19.48 -35.46
C TYR A 193 -13.49 -19.90 -36.08
N ASP A 194 -13.67 -21.19 -36.42
CA ASP A 194 -14.93 -21.69 -36.95
C ASP A 194 -16.03 -21.61 -35.87
N GLN A 195 -17.26 -21.33 -36.30
CA GLN A 195 -18.39 -21.10 -35.40
C GLN A 195 -18.66 -22.30 -34.48
N GLU A 196 -18.53 -23.52 -35.00
CA GLU A 196 -18.71 -24.76 -34.22
C GLU A 196 -17.68 -24.89 -33.09
N VAL A 197 -16.43 -24.47 -33.33
CA VAL A 197 -15.35 -24.52 -32.33
C VAL A 197 -15.54 -23.44 -31.27
N GLN A 198 -16.03 -22.25 -31.66
CA GLN A 198 -16.36 -21.18 -30.73
C GLN A 198 -17.54 -21.57 -29.83
N GLN A 199 -18.57 -22.21 -30.38
CA GLN A 199 -19.68 -22.75 -29.59
C GLN A 199 -19.18 -23.81 -28.61
N LEU A 200 -18.36 -24.76 -29.06
CA LEU A 200 -17.76 -25.76 -28.18
C LEU A 200 -16.91 -25.12 -27.07
N LYS A 201 -16.14 -24.08 -27.39
CA LYS A 201 -15.38 -23.31 -26.40
C LYS A 201 -16.33 -22.76 -25.33
N ASP A 202 -17.40 -22.06 -25.71
CA ASP A 202 -18.34 -21.47 -24.75
C ASP A 202 -19.08 -22.54 -23.93
N GLU A 203 -19.43 -23.67 -24.53
CA GLU A 203 -20.00 -24.83 -23.81
C GLU A 203 -19.04 -25.35 -22.74
N LEU A 204 -17.76 -25.51 -23.06
CA LEU A 204 -16.73 -25.98 -22.12
C LEU A 204 -16.45 -24.94 -21.03
N GLU A 205 -16.41 -23.64 -21.37
CA GLU A 205 -16.24 -22.56 -20.39
C GLU A 205 -17.37 -22.56 -19.36
N ASN A 206 -18.62 -22.68 -19.83
CA ASN A 206 -19.80 -22.73 -18.96
C ASN A 206 -19.84 -24.02 -18.13
N LYS A 207 -19.59 -25.18 -18.76
CA LYS A 207 -19.65 -26.49 -18.11
C LYS A 207 -18.61 -26.63 -16.99
N TYR A 208 -17.40 -26.13 -17.22
CA TYR A 208 -16.30 -26.30 -16.27
C TYR A 208 -16.00 -25.06 -15.45
N SER A 209 -16.55 -23.89 -15.79
CA SER A 209 -16.29 -22.60 -15.13
C SER A 209 -14.79 -22.25 -15.13
N VAL A 210 -14.11 -22.55 -16.24
CA VAL A 210 -12.67 -22.38 -16.44
C VAL A 210 -12.43 -21.79 -17.83
N PRO A 211 -11.47 -20.87 -18.02
CA PRO A 211 -11.19 -20.29 -19.33
C PRO A 211 -10.78 -21.35 -20.36
N VAL A 212 -11.36 -21.26 -21.56
CA VAL A 212 -11.04 -22.10 -22.72
C VAL A 212 -10.48 -21.22 -23.83
N ILE A 213 -9.39 -21.67 -24.45
CA ILE A 213 -8.72 -20.95 -25.54
C ILE A 213 -8.68 -21.86 -26.77
N PRO A 214 -9.44 -21.56 -27.82
CA PRO A 214 -9.37 -22.30 -29.07
C PRO A 214 -8.11 -21.88 -29.84
N VAL A 215 -7.25 -22.84 -30.16
CA VAL A 215 -5.97 -22.58 -30.84
C VAL A 215 -5.63 -23.68 -31.84
N ASN A 216 -4.79 -23.36 -32.82
CA ASN A 216 -4.13 -24.38 -33.64
C ASN A 216 -2.70 -24.57 -33.13
N CYS A 217 -2.45 -25.63 -32.35
CA CYS A 217 -1.15 -25.87 -31.74
C CYS A 217 -0.01 -25.99 -32.77
N ALA A 218 -0.28 -26.40 -34.01
CA ALA A 218 0.74 -26.50 -35.05
C ALA A 218 1.13 -25.14 -35.67
N GLN A 219 0.21 -24.18 -35.63
CA GLN A 219 0.35 -22.85 -36.24
C GLN A 219 0.39 -21.71 -35.22
N LEU A 220 0.73 -22.01 -33.96
CA LEU A 220 0.87 -20.99 -32.91
C LEU A 220 1.85 -19.89 -33.31
N LYS A 221 1.43 -18.66 -33.06
CA LYS A 221 2.25 -17.45 -33.12
C LYS A 221 2.62 -17.00 -31.72
N ILE A 222 3.54 -16.05 -31.63
CA ILE A 222 3.94 -15.47 -30.34
C ILE A 222 2.76 -14.80 -29.63
N ASP A 223 1.88 -14.11 -30.36
CA ASP A 223 0.70 -13.44 -29.81
C ASP A 223 -0.29 -14.44 -29.18
N ASP A 224 -0.45 -15.62 -29.80
CA ASP A 224 -1.28 -16.70 -29.25
C ASP A 224 -0.70 -17.20 -27.91
N ILE A 225 0.62 -17.38 -27.84
CA ILE A 225 1.29 -17.81 -26.63
C ILE A 225 1.20 -16.74 -25.54
N ASN A 226 1.36 -15.46 -25.89
CA ASN A 226 1.20 -14.35 -24.96
C ASN A 226 -0.21 -14.34 -24.36
N THR A 227 -1.24 -14.56 -25.19
CA THR A 227 -2.64 -14.65 -24.74
C THR A 227 -2.86 -15.86 -23.81
N ILE A 228 -2.29 -17.02 -24.16
CA ILE A 228 -2.35 -18.22 -23.30
C ILE A 228 -1.69 -17.93 -21.96
N MET A 229 -0.50 -17.34 -21.97
CA MET A 229 0.24 -17.00 -20.76
C MET A 229 -0.50 -15.98 -19.91
N GLU A 230 -1.05 -14.92 -20.51
CA GLU A 230 -1.87 -13.95 -19.80
C GLU A 230 -3.03 -14.64 -19.06
N LYS A 231 -3.77 -15.55 -19.73
CA LYS A 231 -4.85 -16.31 -19.08
C LYS A 231 -4.35 -17.26 -17.99
N ILE A 232 -3.23 -17.96 -18.19
CA ILE A 232 -2.59 -18.83 -17.18
C ILE A 232 -2.26 -18.01 -15.94
N LEU A 233 -1.59 -16.88 -16.14
CA LEU A 233 -1.09 -16.02 -15.08
C LEU A 233 -2.24 -15.38 -14.28
N PHE A 234 -3.36 -15.11 -14.93
CA PHE A 234 -4.57 -14.58 -14.29
C PHE A 234 -5.35 -15.59 -13.46
N GLU A 235 -5.10 -16.89 -13.62
CA GLU A 235 -5.66 -17.95 -12.77
C GLU A 235 -4.84 -18.21 -11.51
N PHE A 236 -3.69 -17.53 -11.33
CA PHE A 236 -2.91 -17.67 -10.10
C PHE A 236 -3.71 -17.16 -8.89
N PRO A 237 -3.67 -17.90 -7.77
CA PRO A 237 -4.26 -17.43 -6.53
C PRO A 237 -3.49 -16.22 -6.03
N LEU A 238 -4.24 -15.23 -5.57
CA LEU A 238 -3.69 -14.01 -4.99
C LEU A 238 -3.20 -14.30 -3.57
N LYS A 239 -1.96 -13.93 -3.26
CA LYS A 239 -1.39 -14.05 -1.91
C LYS A 239 -1.37 -12.71 -1.18
N GLU A 240 -0.94 -11.66 -1.86
CA GLU A 240 -0.73 -10.35 -1.25
C GLU A 240 -1.09 -9.24 -2.23
N ILE A 241 -1.71 -8.18 -1.70
CA ILE A 241 -1.93 -6.93 -2.40
C ILE A 241 -1.17 -5.85 -1.64
N GLY A 242 -0.13 -5.32 -2.27
CA GLY A 242 0.54 -4.11 -1.81
C GLY A 242 -0.24 -2.90 -2.29
N ILE A 243 -0.49 -1.94 -1.40
CA ILE A 243 -1.20 -0.72 -1.73
C ILE A 243 -0.34 0.47 -1.32
N ASN A 244 -0.03 1.30 -2.31
CA ASN A 244 0.65 2.56 -2.13
C ASN A 244 -0.38 3.69 -2.10
N LEU A 245 -0.38 4.42 -0.99
CA LEU A 245 -1.17 5.62 -0.80
C LEU A 245 -0.27 6.86 -0.91
N PRO A 246 -0.83 8.05 -1.17
CA PRO A 246 -0.07 9.29 -1.11
C PRO A 246 0.59 9.49 0.25
N ARG A 247 1.87 9.88 0.28
CA ARG A 247 2.69 9.96 1.51
C ARG A 247 2.09 10.80 2.64
N TRP A 248 1.27 11.79 2.31
CA TRP A 248 0.63 12.64 3.31
C TRP A 248 -0.45 11.92 4.13
N PHE A 249 -0.95 10.76 3.67
CA PHE A 249 -1.85 9.90 4.46
C PHE A 249 -1.20 9.39 5.74
N ASP A 250 0.13 9.20 5.75
CA ASP A 250 0.86 8.70 6.92
C ASP A 250 0.87 9.70 8.08
N VAL A 251 0.65 10.98 7.78
CA VAL A 251 0.59 12.07 8.77
C VAL A 251 -0.78 12.15 9.45
N LEU A 252 -1.82 11.53 8.87
CA LEU A 252 -3.16 11.55 9.42
C LEU A 252 -3.27 10.64 10.65
N ASP A 253 -3.95 11.14 11.67
CA ASP A 253 -4.29 10.37 12.86
C ASP A 253 -5.02 9.07 12.46
N SER A 254 -4.83 8.02 13.26
CA SER A 254 -5.44 6.70 12.99
C SER A 254 -6.98 6.75 12.90
N ASN A 255 -7.59 7.72 13.58
CA ASN A 255 -9.03 7.90 13.67
C ASN A 255 -9.56 8.96 12.69
N HIS A 256 -8.70 9.48 11.81
CA HIS A 256 -9.09 10.48 10.84
C HIS A 256 -10.07 9.87 9.82
N TRP A 257 -11.21 10.53 9.57
CA TRP A 257 -12.30 10.01 8.74
C TRP A 257 -11.84 9.50 7.37
N LEU A 258 -10.96 10.26 6.70
CA LEU A 258 -10.45 9.89 5.38
C LEU A 258 -9.61 8.61 5.41
N ARG A 259 -8.79 8.44 6.44
CA ARG A 259 -7.94 7.25 6.60
C ARG A 259 -8.80 6.02 6.85
N THR A 260 -9.80 6.13 7.73
CA THR A 260 -10.75 5.05 8.01
C THR A 260 -11.54 4.67 6.76
N ASN A 261 -12.15 5.65 6.09
CA ASN A 261 -12.95 5.41 4.88
C ASN A 261 -12.14 4.80 3.74
N MET A 262 -10.90 5.27 3.52
CA MET A 262 -10.00 4.70 2.52
C MET A 262 -9.69 3.22 2.81
N LEU A 263 -9.33 2.90 4.06
CA LEU A 263 -9.00 1.52 4.44
C LEU A 263 -10.22 0.60 4.37
N ASP A 264 -11.40 1.08 4.73
CA ASP A 264 -12.63 0.29 4.66
C ASP A 264 -13.08 0.08 3.22
N ALA A 265 -13.01 1.10 2.36
CA ALA A 265 -13.27 0.97 0.93
C ALA A 265 -12.35 -0.05 0.26
N ILE A 266 -11.05 -0.01 0.59
CA ILE A 266 -10.05 -0.99 0.14
C ILE A 266 -10.43 -2.39 0.61
N ARG A 267 -10.73 -2.56 1.91
CA ARG A 267 -11.07 -3.87 2.48
C ARG A 267 -12.31 -4.45 1.83
N ASP A 268 -13.37 -3.67 1.69
CA ASP A 268 -14.65 -4.14 1.15
C ASP A 268 -14.53 -4.51 -0.34
N SER A 269 -13.82 -3.70 -1.12
CA SER A 269 -13.61 -3.98 -2.55
C SER A 269 -12.76 -5.23 -2.78
N LEU A 270 -11.76 -5.48 -1.91
CA LEU A 270 -10.80 -6.57 -2.09
C LEU A 270 -11.17 -7.86 -1.33
N LYS A 271 -12.22 -7.85 -0.49
CA LYS A 271 -12.61 -8.97 0.38
C LYS A 271 -12.91 -10.28 -0.34
N SER A 272 -13.45 -10.19 -1.56
CA SER A 272 -13.89 -11.35 -2.35
C SER A 272 -12.88 -11.76 -3.43
N VAL A 273 -11.72 -11.12 -3.48
CA VAL A 273 -10.72 -11.33 -4.51
C VAL A 273 -9.83 -12.51 -4.12
N SER A 274 -9.90 -13.57 -4.93
CA SER A 274 -9.12 -14.80 -4.72
C SER A 274 -8.05 -15.02 -5.79
N LYS A 275 -8.22 -14.38 -6.96
CA LYS A 275 -7.34 -14.54 -8.12
C LYS A 275 -6.85 -13.19 -8.63
N ILE A 276 -5.68 -13.20 -9.28
CA ILE A 276 -5.06 -11.97 -9.81
C ILE A 276 -5.98 -11.25 -10.81
N ARG A 277 -6.76 -11.99 -11.61
CA ARG A 277 -7.72 -11.39 -12.56
C ARG A 277 -8.80 -10.56 -11.88
N GLU A 278 -9.24 -10.98 -10.70
CA GLU A 278 -10.32 -10.36 -9.95
C GLU A 278 -9.86 -9.03 -9.35
N VAL A 279 -8.55 -8.84 -9.15
CA VAL A 279 -7.96 -7.59 -8.64
C VAL A 279 -8.24 -6.45 -9.61
N LYS A 280 -8.17 -6.67 -10.93
CA LYS A 280 -8.47 -5.62 -11.92
C LYS A 280 -9.93 -5.15 -11.83
N THR A 281 -10.86 -6.09 -11.70
CA THR A 281 -12.29 -5.78 -11.56
C THR A 281 -12.61 -5.15 -10.21
N ALA A 282 -12.01 -5.63 -9.13
CA ALA A 282 -12.17 -5.03 -7.80
C ALA A 282 -11.52 -3.64 -7.69
N ALA A 283 -10.44 -3.38 -8.42
CA ALA A 283 -9.86 -2.05 -8.50
C ALA A 283 -10.81 -1.08 -9.22
N THR A 284 -11.58 -1.53 -10.22
CA THR A 284 -12.53 -0.63 -10.88
C THR A 284 -13.66 -0.16 -9.97
N THR A 285 -14.08 -0.94 -8.97
CA THR A 285 -15.09 -0.49 -7.99
C THR A 285 -14.53 0.56 -7.03
N LEU A 286 -13.22 0.55 -6.77
CA LEU A 286 -12.58 1.59 -5.97
C LEU A 286 -12.60 2.97 -6.64
N ASN A 287 -12.71 3.05 -7.97
CA ASN A 287 -12.86 4.33 -8.67
C ASN A 287 -14.24 4.97 -8.46
N GLU A 288 -15.20 4.30 -7.80
CA GLU A 288 -16.52 4.86 -7.49
C GLU A 288 -16.50 5.79 -6.26
N TYR A 289 -15.41 5.79 -5.48
CA TYR A 289 -15.29 6.62 -4.28
C TYR A 289 -14.73 8.01 -4.61
N ASP A 290 -15.40 9.07 -4.12
CA ASP A 290 -15.05 10.48 -4.39
C ASP A 290 -13.62 10.88 -3.98
N PHE A 291 -13.01 10.13 -3.06
CA PHE A 291 -11.65 10.38 -2.58
C PHE A 291 -10.57 9.61 -3.35
N ILE A 292 -10.94 8.85 -4.39
CA ILE A 292 -10.04 8.13 -5.29
C ILE A 292 -10.20 8.73 -6.69
N GLU A 293 -9.09 9.16 -7.30
CA GLU A 293 -9.10 9.68 -8.67
C GLU A 293 -8.78 8.58 -9.67
N LYS A 294 -7.68 7.86 -9.45
CA LYS A 294 -7.16 6.83 -10.36
C LYS A 294 -6.41 5.75 -9.60
N ILE A 295 -6.37 4.58 -10.21
CA ILE A 295 -5.65 3.41 -9.71
C ILE A 295 -4.70 2.91 -10.78
N TYR A 296 -3.44 2.74 -10.43
CA TYR A 296 -2.39 2.25 -11.30
C TYR A 296 -1.86 0.91 -10.80
N PHE A 297 -1.55 0.00 -11.73
CA PHE A 297 -0.91 -1.27 -11.43
C PHE A 297 0.58 -1.12 -11.74
N GLU A 298 1.42 -1.02 -10.70
CA GLU A 298 2.85 -0.78 -10.88
C GLU A 298 3.56 -2.08 -11.30
N LYS A 299 3.51 -3.09 -10.43
CA LYS A 299 4.18 -4.38 -10.65
C LYS A 299 3.27 -5.53 -10.26
N ILE A 300 3.20 -6.54 -11.13
CA ILE A 300 2.46 -7.77 -10.88
C ILE A 300 3.49 -8.92 -10.85
N ASN A 301 3.82 -9.40 -9.65
CA ASN A 301 4.66 -10.57 -9.48
C ASN A 301 3.77 -11.82 -9.44
N LEU A 302 3.63 -12.43 -10.62
CA LEU A 302 2.74 -13.56 -10.84
C LEU A 302 3.27 -14.85 -10.21
N GLY A 303 4.59 -15.01 -10.11
CA GLY A 303 5.23 -16.17 -9.46
C GLY A 303 5.03 -16.19 -7.94
N GLU A 304 4.97 -15.01 -7.31
CA GLU A 304 4.71 -14.88 -5.87
C GLU A 304 3.24 -14.65 -5.54
N GLY A 305 2.38 -14.39 -6.53
CA GLY A 305 0.98 -14.02 -6.32
C GLY A 305 0.81 -12.65 -5.65
N LYS A 306 1.72 -11.71 -5.93
CA LYS A 306 1.73 -10.36 -5.35
C LYS A 306 1.37 -9.31 -6.39
N VAL A 307 0.49 -8.40 -6.02
CA VAL A 307 0.09 -7.27 -6.88
C VAL A 307 0.36 -5.97 -6.14
N LEU A 308 1.08 -5.03 -6.76
CA LEU A 308 1.27 -3.69 -6.24
C LEU A 308 0.37 -2.69 -6.97
N ILE A 309 -0.40 -1.94 -6.18
CA ILE A 309 -1.40 -0.99 -6.65
C ILE A 309 -1.07 0.40 -6.08
N ASP A 310 -0.99 1.40 -6.94
CA ASP A 310 -0.91 2.80 -6.55
C ASP A 310 -2.29 3.44 -6.63
N ILE A 311 -2.72 4.09 -5.55
CA ILE A 311 -3.98 4.84 -5.50
C ILE A 311 -3.66 6.32 -5.52
N ALA A 312 -4.10 7.00 -6.56
CA ALA A 312 -4.07 8.46 -6.66
C ALA A 312 -5.36 9.05 -6.11
N THR A 313 -5.24 10.11 -5.33
CA THR A 313 -6.37 10.86 -4.76
C THR A 313 -6.46 12.24 -5.41
N PRO A 314 -7.65 12.86 -5.45
CA PRO A 314 -7.81 14.19 -6.01
C PRO A 314 -6.93 15.23 -5.31
N GLU A 315 -6.28 16.12 -6.05
CA GLU A 315 -5.41 17.17 -5.49
C GLU A 315 -6.17 18.08 -4.49
N SER A 316 -7.44 18.37 -4.76
CA SER A 316 -8.29 19.17 -3.86
C SER A 316 -8.45 18.56 -2.46
N LEU A 317 -8.35 17.23 -2.35
CA LEU A 317 -8.47 16.53 -1.08
C LEU A 317 -7.28 16.85 -0.17
N PHE A 318 -6.08 16.98 -0.73
CA PHE A 318 -4.89 17.35 0.05
C PHE A 318 -5.07 18.71 0.76
N TYR A 319 -5.52 19.74 0.04
CA TYR A 319 -5.73 21.07 0.61
C TYR A 319 -6.85 21.09 1.65
N LYS A 320 -7.95 20.39 1.38
CA LYS A 320 -9.06 20.23 2.34
C LYS A 320 -8.56 19.64 3.66
N ILE A 321 -7.80 18.55 3.60
CA ILE A 321 -7.28 17.89 4.79
C ILE A 321 -6.23 18.74 5.51
N LEU A 322 -5.39 19.45 4.76
CA LEU A 322 -4.42 20.37 5.34
C LEU A 322 -5.13 21.51 6.09
N GLY A 323 -6.22 22.05 5.55
CA GLY A 323 -7.04 23.06 6.20
C GLY A 323 -7.74 22.52 7.46
N GLU A 324 -8.36 21.33 7.38
CA GLU A 324 -8.99 20.66 8.53
C GLU A 324 -8.00 20.40 9.68
N THR A 325 -6.79 19.94 9.36
CA THR A 325 -5.77 19.58 10.36
C THR A 325 -5.11 20.81 10.98
N SER A 326 -4.86 21.84 10.17
CA SER A 326 -4.15 23.04 10.62
C SER A 326 -5.05 24.12 11.21
N GLY A 327 -6.37 24.04 10.95
CA GLY A 327 -7.34 25.07 11.31
C GLY A 327 -7.28 26.33 10.43
N PHE A 328 -6.45 26.34 9.38
CA PHE A 328 -6.37 27.43 8.42
C PHE A 328 -7.25 27.16 7.19
N ASP A 329 -7.77 28.23 6.57
CA ASP A 329 -8.47 28.12 5.30
C ASP A 329 -7.45 27.96 4.15
N ILE A 330 -7.25 26.72 3.69
CA ILE A 330 -6.32 26.37 2.62
C ILE A 330 -7.12 25.70 1.51
N ASP A 331 -7.24 26.39 0.38
CA ASP A 331 -8.05 25.99 -0.79
C ASP A 331 -7.19 25.90 -2.07
N GLY A 332 -5.86 25.78 -1.91
CA GLY A 332 -4.93 25.73 -3.03
C GLY A 332 -3.51 26.12 -2.68
N GLU A 333 -2.64 26.03 -3.69
CA GLU A 333 -1.20 26.35 -3.58
C GLU A 333 -0.94 27.81 -3.24
N ASP A 334 -1.75 28.72 -3.77
CA ASP A 334 -1.66 30.16 -3.56
C ASP A 334 -1.88 30.55 -2.10
N LYS A 335 -2.95 30.02 -1.49
CA LYS A 335 -3.23 30.20 -0.06
C LYS A 335 -2.16 29.53 0.80
N LEU A 336 -1.72 28.32 0.43
CA LEU A 336 -0.67 27.61 1.16
C LEU A 336 0.64 28.40 1.19
N ILE A 337 1.10 28.90 0.04
CA ILE A 337 2.33 29.70 -0.06
C ILE A 337 2.21 31.00 0.72
N THR A 338 1.03 31.65 0.65
CA THR A 338 0.77 32.90 1.38
C THR A 338 0.82 32.67 2.89
N LEU A 339 0.11 31.65 3.39
CA LEU A 339 0.13 31.24 4.79
C LEU A 339 1.55 30.92 5.26
N MET A 340 2.34 30.18 4.49
CA MET A 340 3.73 29.86 4.84
C MET A 340 4.62 31.11 4.95
N LYS A 341 4.39 32.13 4.10
CA LYS A 341 5.10 33.42 4.21
C LYS A 341 4.71 34.16 5.49
N GLU A 342 3.42 34.21 5.80
CA GLU A 342 2.90 34.85 7.01
C GLU A 342 3.41 34.16 8.27
N LEU A 343 3.30 32.83 8.34
CA LEU A 343 3.82 32.04 9.46
C LEU A 343 5.33 32.17 9.61
N SER A 344 6.09 32.26 8.50
CA SER A 344 7.53 32.51 8.57
C SER A 344 7.86 33.89 9.16
N ALA A 345 7.13 34.93 8.75
CA ALA A 345 7.30 36.27 9.30
C ALA A 345 6.94 36.33 10.80
N ILE A 346 5.78 35.77 11.18
CA ILE A 346 5.33 35.68 12.57
C ILE A 346 6.32 34.89 13.42
N LYS A 347 6.81 33.75 12.91
CA LYS A 347 7.79 32.92 13.62
C LYS A 347 9.08 33.69 13.90
N LYS A 348 9.59 34.48 12.94
CA LYS A 348 10.78 35.31 13.18
C LYS A 348 10.58 36.32 14.30
N GLU A 349 9.44 37.00 14.33
CA GLU A 349 9.14 37.96 15.40
C GLU A 349 8.90 37.26 16.75
N TYR A 350 8.19 36.13 16.76
CA TYR A 350 7.99 35.34 17.97
C TYR A 350 9.30 34.77 18.53
N ASP A 351 10.20 34.27 17.68
CA ASP A 351 11.48 33.71 18.11
C ASP A 351 12.36 34.75 18.83
N LYS A 352 12.26 36.05 18.45
CA LYS A 352 12.95 37.14 19.17
C LYS A 352 12.49 37.26 20.63
N ILE A 353 11.18 37.14 20.87
CA ILE A 353 10.58 37.36 22.19
C ILE A 353 10.43 36.08 23.02
N ALA A 354 10.47 34.90 22.40
CA ALA A 354 10.16 33.62 23.02
C ALA A 354 11.03 33.34 24.27
N PHE A 355 12.33 33.63 24.19
CA PHE A 355 13.24 33.43 25.31
C PHE A 355 12.94 34.39 26.48
N ALA A 356 12.68 35.66 26.19
CA ALA A 356 12.32 36.65 27.20
C ALA A 356 11.00 36.26 27.90
N LEU A 357 9.98 35.84 27.14
CA LEU A 357 8.72 35.35 27.69
C LEU A 357 8.92 34.15 28.62
N HIS A 358 9.81 33.22 28.27
CA HIS A 358 10.15 32.10 29.14
C HIS A 358 10.81 32.57 30.45
N GLN A 359 11.75 33.52 30.38
CA GLN A 359 12.37 34.11 31.57
C GLN A 359 11.36 34.81 32.49
N VAL A 360 10.40 35.55 31.93
CA VAL A 360 9.33 36.19 32.71
C VAL A 360 8.51 35.16 33.48
N ARG A 361 8.20 34.03 32.85
CA ARG A 361 7.42 32.96 33.48
C ARG A 361 8.17 32.31 34.65
N GLU A 362 9.47 32.11 34.53
CA GLU A 362 10.27 31.48 35.59
C GLU A 362 10.70 32.46 36.70
N LYS A 363 11.17 33.66 36.31
CA LYS A 363 11.89 34.59 37.20
C LYS A 363 11.12 35.87 37.50
N GLY A 364 10.00 36.12 36.82
CA GLY A 364 9.24 37.37 36.91
C GLY A 364 9.82 38.53 36.11
N TYR A 365 10.98 38.36 35.47
CA TYR A 365 11.64 39.38 34.65
C TYR A 365 12.33 38.72 33.45
N GLY A 366 12.12 39.25 32.26
CA GLY A 366 12.77 38.79 31.03
C GLY A 366 13.22 39.93 30.14
N ILE A 367 14.28 39.68 29.37
CA ILE A 367 14.92 40.69 28.53
C ILE A 367 14.99 40.15 27.11
N VAL A 368 14.50 40.94 26.15
CA VAL A 368 14.72 40.70 24.73
C VAL A 368 16.02 41.38 24.36
N SER A 369 17.05 40.60 24.04
CA SER A 369 18.31 41.15 23.54
C SER A 369 18.10 41.71 22.14
N PRO A 370 18.58 42.93 21.84
CA PRO A 370 18.53 43.47 20.50
C PRO A 370 19.34 42.60 19.53
N SER A 371 18.81 42.44 18.34
CA SER A 371 19.52 41.82 17.22
C SER A 371 20.59 42.77 16.67
N ILE A 372 21.56 42.22 15.93
CA ILE A 372 22.64 43.02 15.30
C ILE A 372 22.05 44.06 14.35
N ASP A 373 20.95 43.72 13.67
CA ASP A 373 20.26 44.61 12.73
C ASP A 373 19.54 45.79 13.43
N GLU A 374 19.37 45.72 14.75
CA GLU A 374 18.79 46.78 15.58
C GLU A 374 19.86 47.67 16.25
N LEU A 375 21.16 47.35 16.07
CA LEU A 375 22.26 48.16 16.58
C LEU A 375 22.50 49.38 15.66
N THR A 376 22.37 50.58 16.22
CA THR A 376 22.74 51.82 15.55
C THR A 376 24.12 52.27 16.03
N LEU A 377 25.11 52.31 15.14
CA LEU A 377 26.47 52.77 15.42
C LEU A 377 26.64 54.23 14.97
N GLU A 378 27.01 55.12 15.90
CA GLU A 378 27.38 56.50 15.58
C GLU A 378 28.80 56.57 15.01
N GLU A 379 29.12 57.68 14.32
CA GLU A 379 30.45 57.88 13.77
C GLU A 379 31.55 57.85 14.86
N PRO A 380 32.68 57.15 14.62
CA PRO A 380 33.77 57.07 15.58
C PRO A 380 34.46 58.43 15.80
N GLU A 381 34.57 58.86 17.05
CA GLU A 381 35.25 60.11 17.41
C GLU A 381 36.64 59.85 18.01
N ILE A 382 37.66 60.61 17.61
CA ILE A 382 38.97 60.55 18.27
C ILE A 382 38.90 61.33 19.58
N VAL A 383 39.21 60.65 20.68
CA VAL A 383 39.24 61.24 22.02
C VAL A 383 40.66 61.25 22.57
N LYS A 384 41.06 62.37 23.17
CA LYS A 384 42.38 62.52 23.80
C LYS A 384 42.22 62.48 25.32
N GLN A 385 42.91 61.55 25.97
CA GLN A 385 42.95 61.45 27.43
C GLN A 385 44.41 61.52 27.89
N GLY A 386 44.80 62.67 28.45
CA GLY A 386 46.20 62.96 28.78
C GLY A 386 47.11 62.92 27.55
N ASN A 387 48.10 62.02 27.54
CA ASN A 387 49.07 61.86 26.45
C ASN A 387 48.71 60.71 25.47
N ARG A 388 47.51 60.12 25.57
CA ARG A 388 47.05 59.02 24.71
C ARG A 388 45.84 59.45 23.87
N PHE A 389 45.76 58.90 22.66
CA PHE A 389 44.60 59.03 21.78
C PHE A 389 43.85 57.69 21.76
N GLY A 390 42.53 57.76 21.76
CA GLY A 390 41.64 56.61 21.61
C GLY A 390 40.52 56.94 20.62
N VAL A 391 39.76 55.92 20.27
CA VAL A 391 38.54 56.07 19.45
C VAL A 391 37.35 55.79 20.35
N ARG A 392 36.40 56.72 20.41
CA ARG A 392 35.11 56.53 21.07
C ARG A 392 34.12 56.00 20.05
N LEU A 393 33.64 54.79 20.30
CA LEU A 393 32.55 54.17 19.57
C LEU A 393 31.29 54.30 20.42
N ARG A 394 30.19 54.77 19.83
CA ARG A 394 28.87 54.81 20.45
C ARG A 394 27.94 53.93 19.65
N ALA A 395 27.35 52.95 20.31
CA ALA A 395 26.30 52.12 19.76
C ALA A 395 25.06 52.24 20.65
N SER A 396 23.89 52.28 20.04
CA SER A 396 22.61 52.28 20.74
C SER A 396 21.70 51.21 20.14
N ALA A 397 20.86 50.62 20.97
CA ALA A 397 19.91 49.60 20.55
C ALA A 397 18.69 49.61 21.48
N PRO A 398 17.49 49.35 20.98
CA PRO A 398 16.32 49.19 21.82
C PRO A 398 16.46 47.95 22.70
N SER A 399 16.06 48.04 23.97
CA SER A 399 15.95 46.89 24.86
C SER A 399 14.51 46.76 25.31
N ILE A 400 13.90 45.58 25.12
CA ILE A 400 12.55 45.30 25.60
C ILE A 400 12.66 44.50 26.89
N HIS A 401 12.06 45.04 27.94
CA HIS A 401 11.96 44.40 29.24
C HIS A 401 10.52 43.99 29.49
N MET A 402 10.34 42.73 29.88
CA MET A 402 9.05 42.18 30.26
C MET A 402 9.07 41.88 31.76
N ILE A 403 8.04 42.31 32.48
CA ILE A 403 7.94 42.18 33.94
C ILE A 403 6.60 41.51 34.25
N ARG A 404 6.63 40.44 35.04
CA ARG A 404 5.41 39.83 35.59
C ARG A 404 4.95 40.64 36.79
N ALA A 405 3.72 41.12 36.76
CA ALA A 405 3.05 41.69 37.92
C ALA A 405 1.89 40.76 38.32
N ASP A 406 1.96 40.24 39.54
CA ASP A 406 0.90 39.40 40.08
C ASP A 406 -0.20 40.31 40.65
N ILE A 407 -1.43 40.19 40.14
CA ILE A 407 -2.55 41.06 40.50
C ILE A 407 -3.49 40.29 41.41
N GLU A 408 -3.62 40.77 42.65
CA GLU A 408 -4.55 40.22 43.62
C GLU A 408 -5.85 41.03 43.63
N THR A 409 -6.99 40.35 43.60
CA THR A 409 -8.31 40.98 43.73
C THR A 409 -9.14 40.22 44.77
N GLU A 410 -9.66 40.96 45.74
CA GLU A 410 -10.63 40.47 46.70
C GLU A 410 -12.01 41.00 46.30
N VAL A 411 -13.01 40.12 46.35
CA VAL A 411 -14.41 40.49 46.15
C VAL A 411 -15.13 40.20 47.47
N SER A 412 -15.62 41.25 48.13
CA SER A 412 -16.40 41.15 49.38
C SER A 412 -17.86 41.46 49.08
N PRO A 413 -18.66 40.47 48.64
CA PRO A 413 -20.07 40.71 48.36
C PRO A 413 -20.81 41.04 49.65
N ILE A 414 -21.49 42.18 49.70
CA ILE A 414 -22.31 42.56 50.86
C ILE A 414 -23.63 41.80 50.78
N VAL A 415 -23.75 40.77 51.59
CA VAL A 415 -24.98 39.97 51.77
C VAL A 415 -25.80 40.62 52.89
N GLY A 416 -27.11 40.79 52.67
CA GLY A 416 -27.98 41.60 53.52
C GLY A 416 -27.93 41.29 55.02
N THR A 417 -28.49 40.17 55.45
CA THR A 417 -28.55 39.76 56.87
C THR A 417 -27.46 38.76 57.23
N GLU A 418 -27.09 38.67 58.51
CA GLU A 418 -26.05 37.73 59.01
C GLU A 418 -26.33 36.27 58.61
N LYS A 419 -27.59 35.84 58.70
CA LYS A 419 -28.00 34.49 58.29
C LYS A 419 -27.81 34.23 56.79
N GLN A 420 -28.01 35.24 55.94
CA GLN A 420 -27.78 35.11 54.49
C GLN A 420 -26.28 35.02 54.17
N SER A 421 -25.43 35.71 54.94
CA SER A 421 -23.98 35.59 54.82
C SER A 421 -23.50 34.19 55.21
N GLU A 422 -24.02 33.61 56.30
CA GLU A 422 -23.69 32.24 56.72
C GLU A 422 -24.12 31.19 55.69
N GLU A 423 -25.33 31.32 55.13
CA GLU A 423 -25.84 30.43 54.08
C GLU A 423 -24.96 30.49 52.81
N LEU A 424 -24.50 31.70 52.42
CA LEU A 424 -23.59 31.87 51.28
C LEU A 424 -22.22 31.21 51.52
N VAL A 425 -21.66 31.37 52.73
CA VAL A 425 -20.38 30.75 53.09
C VAL A 425 -20.49 29.22 53.06
N HIS A 426 -21.57 28.66 53.64
CA HIS A 426 -21.79 27.22 53.59
C HIS A 426 -22.00 26.68 52.17
N TYR A 427 -22.69 27.44 51.31
CA TYR A 427 -22.85 27.09 49.89
C TYR A 427 -21.50 27.07 49.16
N LEU A 428 -20.66 28.10 49.33
CA LEU A 428 -19.35 28.17 48.69
C LEU A 428 -18.39 27.09 49.19
N LEU A 429 -18.38 26.79 50.49
CA LEU A 429 -17.55 25.71 51.06
C LEU A 429 -17.96 24.34 50.51
N LYS A 430 -19.26 24.08 50.36
CA LYS A 430 -19.76 22.83 49.82
C LYS A 430 -19.38 22.64 48.34
N GLU A 431 -19.49 23.69 47.53
CA GLU A 431 -19.03 23.64 46.13
C GLU A 431 -17.50 23.50 46.05
N PHE A 432 -16.76 24.12 46.96
CA PHE A 432 -15.29 24.00 47.04
C PHE A 432 -14.81 22.59 47.31
N GLU A 433 -15.47 21.87 48.22
CA GLU A 433 -15.12 20.48 48.55
C GLU A 433 -15.43 19.50 47.42
N VAL A 434 -16.38 19.82 46.53
CA VAL A 434 -16.81 18.96 45.42
C VAL A 434 -15.94 19.17 44.18
N ASP A 435 -15.74 20.41 43.75
CA ASP A 435 -14.87 20.76 42.62
C ASP A 435 -14.42 22.23 42.70
N PRO A 436 -13.15 22.50 43.05
CA PRO A 436 -12.63 23.87 43.18
C PRO A 436 -12.80 24.73 41.92
N ARG A 437 -12.94 24.12 40.74
CA ARG A 437 -13.10 24.86 39.47
C ARG A 437 -14.54 25.30 39.23
N LYS A 438 -15.54 24.57 39.74
CA LYS A 438 -16.96 24.89 39.54
C LYS A 438 -17.42 26.12 40.31
N ILE A 439 -16.71 26.49 41.38
CA ILE A 439 -17.01 27.70 42.15
C ILE A 439 -16.94 28.97 41.28
N TRP A 440 -16.09 28.97 40.26
CA TRP A 440 -15.98 30.10 39.34
C TRP A 440 -17.28 30.32 38.54
N GLU A 441 -18.04 29.26 38.30
CA GLU A 441 -19.34 29.30 37.63
C GLU A 441 -20.51 29.55 38.59
N SER A 442 -20.26 29.53 39.91
CA SER A 442 -21.30 29.76 40.92
C SER A 442 -21.88 31.17 40.79
N ASN A 443 -23.21 31.22 40.70
CA ASN A 443 -23.94 32.46 40.52
C ASN A 443 -24.14 33.17 41.87
N ILE A 444 -23.58 34.36 41.99
CA ILE A 444 -23.66 35.22 43.17
C ILE A 444 -24.31 36.53 42.71
N PHE A 445 -25.60 36.70 43.04
CA PHE A 445 -26.40 37.89 42.71
C PHE A 445 -26.58 38.18 41.21
N GLY A 446 -26.77 37.15 40.40
CA GLY A 446 -27.07 37.30 38.97
C GLY A 446 -25.84 37.46 38.08
N LYS A 447 -24.63 37.35 38.65
CA LYS A 447 -23.35 37.23 37.95
C LYS A 447 -22.58 36.03 38.49
N SER A 448 -21.73 35.43 37.67
CA SER A 448 -20.83 34.38 38.16
C SER A 448 -19.71 34.98 39.03
N LEU A 449 -19.14 34.18 39.94
CA LEU A 449 -17.95 34.60 40.69
C LEU A 449 -16.79 34.95 39.73
N HIS A 450 -16.65 34.22 38.62
CA HIS A 450 -15.66 34.51 37.58
C HIS A 450 -15.84 35.91 36.97
N GLU A 451 -17.08 36.31 36.65
CA GLU A 451 -17.37 37.65 36.14
C GLU A 451 -17.03 38.74 37.17
N LEU A 452 -17.41 38.55 38.43
CA LEU A 452 -17.13 39.53 39.50
C LEU A 452 -15.63 39.71 39.74
N VAL A 453 -14.86 38.62 39.74
CA VAL A 453 -13.40 38.66 39.90
C VAL A 453 -12.73 39.24 38.65
N ASN A 454 -13.17 38.88 37.45
CA ASN A 454 -12.65 39.44 36.21
C ASN A 454 -12.91 40.95 36.09
N GLU A 455 -14.09 41.45 36.49
CA GLU A 455 -14.37 42.88 36.52
C GLU A 455 -13.41 43.61 37.48
N GLY A 456 -13.14 43.02 38.66
CA GLY A 456 -12.17 43.56 39.61
C GLY A 456 -10.72 43.54 39.09
N LEU A 457 -10.32 42.45 38.44
CA LEU A 457 -9.00 42.32 37.82
C LEU A 457 -8.82 43.28 36.65
N HIS A 458 -9.80 43.41 35.77
CA HIS A 458 -9.77 44.31 34.61
C HIS A 458 -9.64 45.77 35.05
N ASN A 459 -10.39 46.18 36.07
CA ASN A 459 -10.26 47.52 36.66
C ASN A 459 -8.88 47.81 37.27
N LYS A 460 -8.17 46.78 37.77
CA LYS A 460 -6.80 46.93 38.31
C LYS A 460 -5.74 46.90 37.21
N LEU A 461 -5.94 46.13 36.14
CA LEU A 461 -5.02 46.02 35.01
C LEU A 461 -4.82 47.36 34.28
N TYR A 462 -5.91 48.10 34.04
CA TYR A 462 -5.86 49.39 33.33
C TYR A 462 -5.65 50.60 34.25
N ARG A 463 -5.35 50.36 35.53
CA ARG A 463 -5.24 51.43 36.54
C ARG A 463 -3.89 52.15 36.52
N MET A 464 -2.88 51.63 35.83
CA MET A 464 -1.56 52.26 35.75
C MET A 464 -1.62 53.46 34.80
N PRO A 465 -1.53 54.71 35.29
CA PRO A 465 -1.60 55.90 34.45
C PRO A 465 -0.43 55.98 33.46
N GLU A 466 -0.63 56.61 32.31
CA GLU A 466 0.42 56.76 31.28
C GLU A 466 1.68 57.46 31.83
N ASP A 467 1.53 58.45 32.70
CA ASP A 467 2.67 59.15 33.30
C ASP A 467 3.49 58.25 34.24
N ALA A 468 2.85 57.29 34.91
CA ALA A 468 3.52 56.29 35.72
C ALA A 468 4.26 55.27 34.82
N GLN A 469 3.66 54.85 33.70
CA GLN A 469 4.30 53.96 32.72
C GLN A 469 5.56 54.61 32.13
N GLU A 470 5.48 55.90 31.77
CA GLU A 470 6.60 56.66 31.22
C GLU A 470 7.73 56.82 32.25
N LYS A 471 7.41 57.20 33.50
CA LYS A 471 8.41 57.27 34.58
C LYS A 471 9.09 55.94 34.82
N LEU A 472 8.36 54.82 34.77
CA LEU A 472 8.91 53.48 34.97
C LEU A 472 9.86 53.09 33.83
N ARG A 473 9.49 53.41 32.58
CA ARG A 473 10.35 53.26 31.40
C ARG A 473 11.64 54.09 31.52
N GLU A 474 11.54 55.38 31.84
CA GLU A 474 12.70 56.26 32.00
C GLU A 474 13.62 55.82 33.13
N THR A 475 13.03 55.36 34.23
CA THR A 475 13.79 54.86 35.39
C THR A 475 14.58 53.60 35.02
N LEU A 476 13.95 52.64 34.32
CA LEU A 476 14.65 51.47 33.80
C LEU A 476 15.78 51.86 32.83
N GLN A 477 15.53 52.81 31.92
CA GLN A 477 16.54 53.29 30.98
C GLN A 477 17.74 53.92 31.69
N LYS A 478 17.52 54.73 32.73
CA LYS A 478 18.60 55.31 33.54
C LYS A 478 19.41 54.24 34.27
N ILE A 479 18.74 53.28 34.92
CA ILE A 479 19.42 52.19 35.62
C ILE A 479 20.36 51.41 34.68
N ILE A 480 19.87 51.07 33.48
CA ILE A 480 20.62 50.29 32.49
C ILE A 480 21.84 51.08 31.99
N ASN A 481 21.69 52.38 31.73
CA ASN A 481 22.77 53.21 31.17
C ASN A 481 23.79 53.66 32.23
N GLU A 482 23.36 53.94 33.45
CA GLU A 482 24.19 54.53 34.51
C GLU A 482 24.77 53.47 35.47
N GLY A 483 24.26 52.23 35.43
CA GLY A 483 24.81 51.10 36.19
C GLY A 483 24.66 51.21 37.71
N SER A 484 23.68 51.97 38.20
CA SER A 484 23.48 52.22 39.63
C SER A 484 22.79 51.05 40.37
N GLY A 485 23.37 50.61 41.49
CA GLY A 485 23.00 49.38 42.20
C GLY A 485 21.77 49.40 43.11
N GLY A 486 20.91 50.43 43.05
CA GLY A 486 19.70 50.49 43.90
C GLY A 486 18.60 51.38 43.32
N LEU A 487 17.36 50.94 43.43
CA LEU A 487 16.15 51.68 43.03
C LEU A 487 15.31 51.97 44.28
N ILE A 488 15.01 53.26 44.51
CA ILE A 488 14.03 53.69 45.51
C ILE A 488 12.84 54.27 44.75
N CYS A 489 11.69 53.61 44.84
CA CYS A 489 10.44 54.11 44.30
C CYS A 489 9.60 54.69 45.44
N ILE A 490 9.21 55.96 45.34
CA ILE A 490 8.30 56.61 46.29
C ILE A 490 6.97 56.77 45.58
N ILE A 491 5.97 56.01 46.04
CA ILE A 491 4.58 56.14 45.60
C ILE A 491 3.93 57.19 46.51
N LEU A 492 3.38 58.26 45.92
CA LEU A 492 2.77 59.39 46.63
C LEU A 492 1.27 59.22 46.83
#